data_AF-A0A5F1YD58-F1
#
_entry.id   AF-A0A5F1YD58-F1
#
_cell.length_a   1.000
_cell.length_b   1.000
_cell.length_c   1.000
_cell.angle_alpha   90.00
_cell.angle_beta   90.00
_cell.angle_gamma   90.00
#
_symmetry.space_group_name_H-M   'P 1'
#
loop_
_entity.id
_entity.type
_entity.pdbx_description
1 polymer ?
#
loop_
_entity_poly.entity_id
_entity_poly.type
_entity_poly.pdbx_seq_one_letter_code
_entity_poly.pdbx_strand_id
1 'polypeptide(L)'
;MKRNLVFKDGTSDKFWNIEVNGNFFTVQYGKTGTGGQTQTKSFENEEQCRKEADKLVNEKLKKGYGENSVSDFAATWKELTESSQPSEAFLKHFSFLTESEEDITILEKLSRNVLEINMDSSGGEPALVVAIRYADPDFDEPAAIRCSAPFAGTPAKGLPISYVKAARVHNGMYFEDFGGGAVGFFGIGSDGKINSGGWEPEAIEEGDNEEFIERLENKDLSVSDMDCIIEFGQNWILSDPLKKTTHKEPGYLFISHEDCELVSIEGANRLTFGPILLRVFAQRILDEEFFSEVYS
;
A
#
# COMPACT_ATOMS: atom_id res chain seq x y z
N MET A 1 13.48 4.77 -22.65
CA MET A 1 12.36 4.97 -21.71
C MET A 1 11.36 3.85 -21.94
N LYS A 2 10.84 3.21 -20.88
CA LYS A 2 9.79 2.19 -21.00
C LYS A 2 8.74 2.44 -19.92
N ARG A 3 7.46 2.39 -20.29
CA ARG A 3 6.33 2.50 -19.36
C ARG A 3 5.29 1.46 -19.72
N ASN A 4 4.78 0.76 -18.73
CA ASN A 4 3.70 -0.20 -18.88
C ASN A 4 2.53 0.31 -18.07
N LEU A 5 1.39 0.53 -18.68
CA LEU A 5 0.22 1.10 -18.04
C LEU A 5 -0.95 0.12 -18.13
N VAL A 6 -1.75 0.07 -17.07
CA VAL A 6 -2.97 -0.72 -17.01
C VAL A 6 -4.16 0.17 -16.66
N PHE A 7 -5.29 -0.10 -17.28
CA PHE A 7 -6.57 0.54 -16.99
C PHE A 7 -7.58 -0.55 -16.71
N LYS A 8 -8.12 -0.57 -15.49
CA LYS A 8 -9.17 -1.50 -15.08
C LYS A 8 -10.38 -0.73 -14.56
N ASP A 9 -11.55 -1.05 -15.10
CA ASP A 9 -12.87 -0.67 -14.56
C ASP A 9 -13.78 -1.91 -14.56
N GLY A 10 -15.04 -1.78 -14.13
CA GLY A 10 -15.98 -2.92 -14.04
C GLY A 10 -16.27 -3.66 -15.37
N THR A 11 -15.85 -3.12 -16.52
CA THR A 11 -16.09 -3.69 -17.86
C THR A 11 -14.83 -3.72 -18.75
N SER A 12 -13.79 -2.98 -18.38
CA SER A 12 -12.55 -2.79 -19.14
C SER A 12 -11.37 -3.33 -18.36
N ASP A 13 -10.58 -4.20 -18.98
CA ASP A 13 -9.23 -4.55 -18.53
C ASP A 13 -8.29 -4.36 -19.72
N LYS A 14 -7.53 -3.26 -19.70
CA LYS A 14 -6.73 -2.79 -20.84
C LYS A 14 -5.30 -2.55 -20.42
N PHE A 15 -4.37 -2.81 -21.33
CA PHE A 15 -2.98 -2.43 -21.18
C PHE A 15 -2.59 -1.41 -22.26
N TRP A 16 -1.60 -0.59 -21.92
CA TRP A 16 -0.97 0.35 -22.83
C TRP A 16 0.50 0.49 -22.42
N ASN A 17 1.41 0.10 -23.30
CA ASN A 17 2.85 0.12 -23.06
C ASN A 17 3.51 1.03 -24.08
N ILE A 18 4.56 1.74 -23.69
CA ILE A 18 5.39 2.53 -24.60
C ILE A 18 6.86 2.28 -24.32
N GLU A 19 7.63 2.10 -25.38
CA GLU A 19 9.08 1.93 -25.34
C GLU A 19 9.75 2.87 -26.35
N VAL A 20 10.60 3.77 -25.86
CA VAL A 20 11.37 4.73 -26.66
C VAL A 20 12.76 4.17 -26.92
N ASN A 21 13.12 4.09 -28.20
CA ASN A 21 14.38 3.61 -28.73
C ASN A 21 14.98 4.66 -29.68
N GLY A 22 15.92 5.48 -29.18
CA GLY A 22 16.51 6.57 -29.96
C GLY A 22 15.46 7.56 -30.47
N ASN A 23 15.38 7.73 -31.78
CA ASN A 23 14.45 8.66 -32.43
C ASN A 23 13.07 8.05 -32.77
N PHE A 24 12.72 6.88 -32.23
CA PHE A 24 11.39 6.31 -32.41
C PHE A 24 10.86 5.72 -31.10
N PHE A 25 9.55 5.55 -31.03
CA PHE A 25 8.93 4.77 -29.97
C PHE A 25 7.99 3.72 -30.55
N THR A 26 7.77 2.67 -29.78
CA THR A 26 6.75 1.64 -30.03
C THR A 26 5.74 1.66 -28.91
N VAL A 27 4.47 1.79 -29.26
CA VAL A 27 3.33 1.68 -28.36
C VAL A 27 2.63 0.35 -28.61
N GLN A 28 2.35 -0.41 -27.55
CA GLN A 28 1.54 -1.62 -27.61
C GLN A 28 0.31 -1.47 -26.72
N TYR A 29 -0.89 -1.78 -27.20
CA TYR A 29 -2.11 -1.62 -26.40
C TYR A 29 -3.17 -2.64 -26.76
N GLY A 30 -4.04 -2.97 -25.81
CA GLY A 30 -5.09 -3.93 -26.05
C GLY A 30 -5.85 -4.31 -24.79
N LYS A 31 -6.68 -5.36 -24.90
CA LYS A 31 -7.27 -6.01 -23.74
C LYS A 31 -6.20 -6.86 -23.06
N THR A 32 -6.12 -6.82 -21.74
CA THR A 32 -5.18 -7.65 -20.96
C THR A 32 -5.40 -9.13 -21.28
N GLY A 33 -4.30 -9.88 -21.46
CA GLY A 33 -4.32 -11.29 -21.88
C GLY A 33 -4.42 -11.52 -23.39
N THR A 34 -4.40 -10.48 -24.22
CA THR A 34 -4.32 -10.59 -25.69
C THR A 34 -2.97 -10.08 -26.19
N GLY A 35 -2.58 -10.42 -27.43
CA GLY A 35 -1.37 -9.87 -28.06
C GLY A 35 -1.43 -8.35 -28.31
N GLY A 36 -2.63 -7.75 -28.23
CA GLY A 36 -2.86 -6.32 -28.48
C GLY A 36 -2.55 -5.88 -29.91
N GLN A 37 -2.40 -4.57 -30.07
CA GLN A 37 -1.97 -3.90 -31.29
C GLN A 37 -0.68 -3.14 -31.00
N THR A 38 0.21 -3.12 -32.00
CA THR A 38 1.50 -2.43 -31.92
C THR A 38 1.53 -1.31 -32.94
N GLN A 39 1.99 -0.13 -32.54
CA GLN A 39 2.23 1.01 -33.40
C GLN A 39 3.61 1.59 -33.13
N THR A 40 4.39 1.81 -34.17
CA THR A 40 5.71 2.46 -34.08
C THR A 40 5.65 3.82 -34.76
N LYS A 41 6.25 4.83 -34.11
CA LYS A 41 6.34 6.20 -34.63
C LYS A 41 7.77 6.70 -34.52
N SER A 42 8.30 7.20 -35.64
CA SER A 42 9.66 7.76 -35.74
C SER A 42 9.63 9.28 -35.83
N PHE A 43 10.70 9.90 -35.39
CA PHE A 43 10.90 11.35 -35.28
C PHE A 43 12.27 11.74 -35.85
N GLU A 44 12.47 13.05 -36.06
CA GLU A 44 13.73 13.56 -36.61
C GLU A 44 14.90 13.39 -35.62
N ASN A 45 14.64 13.46 -34.32
CA ASN A 45 15.62 13.29 -33.27
C ASN A 45 15.03 12.66 -31.99
N GLU A 46 15.93 12.23 -31.09
CA GLU A 46 15.54 11.61 -29.81
C GLU A 46 14.76 12.55 -28.89
N GLU A 47 15.07 13.85 -28.89
CA GLU A 47 14.43 14.83 -28.00
C GLU A 47 12.94 15.02 -28.33
N GLN A 48 12.60 15.15 -29.61
CA GLN A 48 11.22 15.20 -30.09
C GLN A 48 10.47 13.90 -29.75
N CYS A 49 11.13 12.75 -29.92
CA CYS A 49 10.56 11.44 -29.60
C CYS A 49 10.18 11.33 -28.11
N ARG A 50 11.12 11.70 -27.21
CA ARG A 50 10.88 11.71 -25.76
C ARG A 50 9.75 12.64 -25.36
N LYS A 51 9.74 13.88 -25.87
CA LYS A 51 8.71 14.87 -25.54
C LYS A 51 7.30 14.40 -25.91
N GLU A 52 7.15 13.75 -27.07
CA GLU A 52 5.86 13.18 -27.48
C GLU A 52 5.50 11.94 -26.65
N ALA A 53 6.48 11.07 -26.33
CA ALA A 53 6.25 9.91 -25.47
C ALA A 53 5.76 10.34 -24.07
N ASP A 54 6.39 11.34 -23.45
CA ASP A 54 5.99 11.88 -22.15
C ASP A 54 4.58 12.48 -22.18
N LYS A 55 4.23 13.17 -23.27
CA LYS A 55 2.87 13.69 -23.48
C LYS A 55 1.84 12.55 -23.50
N LEU A 56 2.11 11.49 -24.26
CA LEU A 56 1.20 10.33 -24.35
C LEU A 56 1.03 9.62 -23.00
N VAL A 57 2.10 9.46 -22.24
CA VAL A 57 2.05 8.90 -20.88
C VAL A 57 1.16 9.75 -20.00
N ASN A 58 1.38 11.07 -19.96
CA ASN A 58 0.57 11.98 -19.15
C ASN A 58 -0.91 11.97 -19.54
N GLU A 59 -1.23 11.86 -20.83
CA GLU A 59 -2.62 11.71 -21.29
C GLU A 59 -3.26 10.40 -20.81
N LYS A 60 -2.50 9.30 -20.75
CA LYS A 60 -3.00 8.02 -20.26
C LYS A 60 -3.20 8.02 -18.75
N LEU A 61 -2.25 8.57 -17.99
CA LEU A 61 -2.37 8.74 -16.55
C LEU A 61 -3.61 9.59 -16.20
N LYS A 62 -3.83 10.70 -16.90
CA LYS A 62 -5.05 11.53 -16.74
C LYS A 62 -6.35 10.79 -17.08
N LYS A 63 -6.29 9.75 -17.91
CA LYS A 63 -7.42 8.88 -18.26
C LYS A 63 -7.62 7.72 -17.28
N GLY A 64 -6.91 7.72 -16.15
CA GLY A 64 -7.03 6.70 -15.11
C GLY A 64 -6.22 5.43 -15.35
N TYR A 65 -5.31 5.43 -16.33
CA TYR A 65 -4.33 4.34 -16.42
C TYR A 65 -3.35 4.48 -15.26
N GLY A 66 -3.09 3.39 -14.54
CA GLY A 66 -2.04 3.29 -13.52
C GLY A 66 -0.77 2.67 -14.11
N GLU A 67 0.38 2.98 -13.53
CA GLU A 67 1.62 2.23 -13.82
C GLU A 67 1.41 0.76 -13.46
N ASN A 68 1.76 -0.11 -14.40
CA ASN A 68 1.88 -1.54 -14.17
C ASN A 68 3.27 -1.81 -13.58
N SER A 69 3.43 -1.47 -12.29
CA SER A 69 4.59 -1.80 -11.45
C SER A 69 4.89 -3.30 -11.39
N VAL A 70 3.91 -4.14 -11.74
CA VAL A 70 4.00 -5.61 -11.70
C VAL A 70 5.08 -6.15 -12.64
N SER A 71 5.41 -5.47 -13.76
CA SER A 71 6.29 -6.08 -14.77
C SER A 71 7.79 -5.94 -14.51
N ASP A 72 8.23 -5.11 -13.54
CA ASP A 72 9.66 -4.93 -13.26
C ASP A 72 10.00 -4.62 -11.79
N PHE A 73 9.12 -4.99 -10.86
CA PHE A 73 9.38 -4.82 -9.43
C PHE A 73 10.69 -5.49 -9.01
N ALA A 74 11.05 -6.62 -9.65
CA ALA A 74 12.30 -7.32 -9.39
C ALA A 74 13.54 -6.49 -9.72
N ALA A 75 13.56 -5.73 -10.83
CA ALA A 75 14.68 -4.83 -11.11
C ALA A 75 14.70 -3.64 -10.15
N THR A 76 13.53 -3.06 -9.83
CA THR A 76 13.44 -1.98 -8.83
C THR A 76 13.97 -2.45 -7.47
N TRP A 77 13.58 -3.64 -7.02
CA TRP A 77 14.07 -4.22 -5.76
C TRP A 77 15.56 -4.51 -5.82
N LYS A 78 16.08 -5.00 -6.95
CA LYS A 78 17.51 -5.20 -7.13
C LYS A 78 18.28 -3.89 -6.97
N GLU A 79 17.85 -2.82 -7.65
CA GLU A 79 18.46 -1.49 -7.52
C GLU A 79 18.42 -0.97 -6.07
N LEU A 80 17.33 -1.21 -5.34
CA LEU A 80 17.22 -0.87 -3.93
C LEU A 80 18.25 -1.61 -3.06
N THR A 81 18.37 -2.92 -3.24
CA THR A 81 19.29 -3.77 -2.46
C THR A 81 20.76 -3.53 -2.78
N GLU A 82 21.07 -3.06 -3.99
CA GLU A 82 22.45 -2.75 -4.43
C GLU A 82 22.85 -1.28 -4.15
N SER A 83 21.95 -0.47 -3.58
CA SER A 83 22.21 0.94 -3.31
C SER A 83 23.30 1.15 -2.26
N SER A 84 24.26 2.03 -2.56
CA SER A 84 25.24 2.50 -1.58
C SER A 84 24.69 3.57 -0.63
N GLN A 85 23.47 4.04 -0.86
CA GLN A 85 22.75 5.02 -0.05
C GLN A 85 21.35 4.47 0.30
N PRO A 86 21.25 3.51 1.25
CA PRO A 86 19.99 2.82 1.54
C PRO A 86 18.90 3.77 2.05
N SER A 87 19.25 4.78 2.85
CA SER A 87 18.28 5.79 3.31
C SER A 87 17.66 6.60 2.17
N GLU A 88 18.46 7.04 1.20
CA GLU A 88 17.95 7.79 0.04
C GLU A 88 17.11 6.90 -0.89
N ALA A 89 17.57 5.66 -1.12
CA ALA A 89 16.85 4.67 -1.90
C ALA A 89 15.49 4.33 -1.26
N PHE A 90 15.45 4.14 0.05
CA PHE A 90 14.23 3.96 0.84
C PHE A 90 13.28 5.15 0.65
N LEU A 91 13.74 6.38 0.90
CA LEU A 91 12.90 7.58 0.80
C LEU A 91 12.28 7.72 -0.59
N LYS A 92 13.07 7.51 -1.64
CA LYS A 92 12.60 7.58 -3.02
C LYS A 92 11.53 6.52 -3.30
N HIS A 93 11.79 5.27 -2.93
CA HIS A 93 10.90 4.14 -3.24
C HIS A 93 9.59 4.20 -2.45
N PHE A 94 9.64 4.49 -1.14
CA PHE A 94 8.47 4.53 -0.27
C PHE A 94 7.70 5.86 -0.29
N SER A 95 8.10 6.81 -1.14
CA SER A 95 7.37 8.08 -1.37
C SER A 95 5.93 7.91 -1.85
N PHE A 96 5.52 6.72 -2.31
CA PHE A 96 4.12 6.45 -2.64
C PHE A 96 3.17 6.48 -1.43
N LEU A 97 3.72 6.44 -0.21
CA LEU A 97 2.99 6.54 1.05
C LEU A 97 2.73 8.00 1.48
N THR A 98 3.29 8.99 0.78
CA THR A 98 3.20 10.41 1.19
C THR A 98 2.24 11.20 0.32
N GLU A 99 1.50 12.13 0.93
CA GLU A 99 0.60 13.06 0.22
C GLU A 99 0.75 14.51 0.69
N SER A 100 1.50 14.75 1.76
CA SER A 100 1.76 16.06 2.36
C SER A 100 3.21 16.21 2.85
N GLU A 101 3.62 17.45 3.17
CA GLU A 101 4.93 17.76 3.75
C GLU A 101 5.15 17.09 5.12
N GLU A 102 4.07 16.89 5.89
CA GLU A 102 4.11 16.16 7.15
C GLU A 102 4.49 14.69 6.89
N ASP A 103 3.87 14.05 5.90
CA ASP A 103 4.17 12.66 5.54
C ASP A 103 5.61 12.51 5.05
N ILE A 104 6.11 13.47 4.26
CA ILE A 104 7.51 13.49 3.82
C ILE A 104 8.45 13.55 5.03
N THR A 105 8.14 14.41 6.01
CA THR A 105 8.93 14.53 7.25
C THR A 105 8.96 13.21 8.03
N ILE A 106 7.82 12.51 8.14
CA ILE A 106 7.75 11.21 8.82
C ILE A 106 8.58 10.16 8.07
N LEU A 107 8.46 10.10 6.74
CA LEU A 107 9.23 9.18 5.91
C LEU A 107 10.74 9.42 6.02
N GLU A 108 11.17 10.69 6.07
CA GLU A 108 12.57 11.06 6.30
C GLU A 108 13.11 10.59 7.65
N LYS A 109 12.28 10.61 8.71
CA LYS A 109 12.71 10.11 10.02
C LYS A 109 12.89 8.60 9.99
N LEU A 110 11.97 7.85 9.36
CA LEU A 110 12.14 6.42 9.15
C LEU A 110 13.38 6.12 8.32
N SER A 111 13.61 6.88 7.24
CA SER A 111 14.74 6.66 6.32
C SER A 111 16.11 6.81 7.00
N ARG A 112 16.22 7.74 7.98
CA ARG A 112 17.45 7.94 8.77
C ARG A 112 17.79 6.74 9.66
N ASN A 113 16.81 5.89 9.97
CA ASN A 113 16.97 4.70 10.80
C ASN A 113 17.08 3.40 9.98
N VAL A 114 17.01 3.47 8.65
CA VAL A 114 17.23 2.31 7.78
C VAL A 114 18.68 1.83 7.92
N LEU A 115 18.83 0.55 8.28
CA LEU A 115 20.12 -0.11 8.41
C LEU A 115 20.51 -0.81 7.11
N GLU A 116 19.57 -1.56 6.54
CA GLU A 116 19.78 -2.32 5.31
C GLU A 116 18.46 -2.57 4.58
N ILE A 117 18.57 -2.83 3.27
CA ILE A 117 17.48 -3.27 2.41
C ILE A 117 17.97 -4.52 1.68
N ASN A 118 17.29 -5.64 1.91
CA ASN A 118 17.68 -6.93 1.36
C ASN A 118 16.49 -7.61 0.67
N MET A 119 16.78 -8.65 -0.10
CA MET A 119 15.77 -9.51 -0.70
C MET A 119 15.78 -10.85 0.01
N ASP A 120 14.64 -11.24 0.57
CA ASP A 120 14.42 -12.58 1.09
C ASP A 120 13.69 -13.42 0.03
N SER A 121 14.27 -14.56 -0.33
CA SER A 121 13.70 -15.54 -1.27
C SER A 121 13.51 -16.92 -0.63
N SER A 122 13.70 -17.05 0.68
CA SER A 122 13.68 -18.34 1.39
C SER A 122 12.26 -18.94 1.52
N GLY A 123 11.22 -18.09 1.53
CA GLY A 123 9.82 -18.46 1.74
C GLY A 123 9.00 -18.78 0.49
N GLY A 124 9.63 -19.00 -0.67
CA GLY A 124 8.95 -19.31 -1.94
C GLY A 124 8.52 -18.09 -2.75
N GLU A 125 7.88 -17.10 -2.12
CA GLU A 125 7.64 -15.78 -2.74
C GLU A 125 8.71 -14.76 -2.30
N PRO A 126 9.29 -14.00 -3.23
CA PRO A 126 10.31 -13.01 -2.89
C PRO A 126 9.68 -11.86 -2.11
N ALA A 127 10.38 -11.40 -1.08
CA ALA A 127 10.03 -10.21 -0.32
C ALA A 127 11.22 -9.23 -0.27
N LEU A 128 10.92 -7.95 -0.38
CA LEU A 128 11.87 -6.90 -0.02
C LEU A 128 11.80 -6.72 1.50
N VAL A 129 12.93 -6.80 2.19
CA VAL A 129 13.01 -6.64 3.65
C VAL A 129 13.79 -5.37 3.94
N VAL A 130 13.17 -4.45 4.68
CA VAL A 130 13.82 -3.23 5.15
C VAL A 130 14.04 -3.36 6.65
N ALA A 131 15.30 -3.38 7.07
CA ALA A 131 15.65 -3.35 8.49
C ALA A 131 15.74 -1.90 8.97
N ILE A 132 14.92 -1.51 9.94
CA ILE A 132 14.87 -0.18 10.52
C ILE A 132 15.16 -0.28 12.02
N ARG A 133 16.09 0.53 12.51
CA ARG A 133 16.40 0.62 13.94
C ARG A 133 15.22 1.26 14.70
N TYR A 134 14.83 0.66 15.82
CA TYR A 134 13.88 1.27 16.76
C TYR A 134 14.49 2.49 17.44
N ALA A 135 13.65 3.49 17.73
CA ALA A 135 14.06 4.63 18.55
C ALA A 135 14.24 4.26 20.03
N ASP A 136 13.41 3.33 20.52
CA ASP A 136 13.54 2.78 21.86
C ASP A 136 14.79 1.88 21.93
N PRO A 137 15.78 2.23 22.79
CA PRO A 137 17.04 1.50 22.91
C PRO A 137 16.90 0.12 23.54
N ASP A 138 15.74 -0.23 24.13
CA ASP A 138 15.52 -1.55 24.71
C ASP A 138 15.30 -2.64 23.63
N PHE A 139 15.06 -2.24 22.37
CA PHE A 139 14.98 -3.16 21.23
C PHE A 139 16.33 -3.27 20.51
N ASP A 140 17.04 -4.36 20.77
CA ASP A 140 18.34 -4.66 20.17
C ASP A 140 18.25 -5.09 18.68
N GLU A 141 17.16 -5.76 18.31
CA GLU A 141 16.92 -6.23 16.93
C GLU A 141 16.07 -5.21 16.14
N PRO A 142 16.38 -4.95 14.87
CA PRO A 142 15.64 -3.98 14.07
C PRO A 142 14.24 -4.47 13.68
N ALA A 143 13.33 -3.54 13.43
CA ALA A 143 12.08 -3.82 12.75
C ALA A 143 12.40 -4.28 11.31
N ALA A 144 12.05 -5.52 10.98
CA ALA A 144 12.26 -6.08 9.64
C ALA A 144 10.97 -6.00 8.82
N ILE A 145 10.73 -4.84 8.20
CA ILE A 145 9.52 -4.61 7.37
C ILE A 145 9.61 -5.48 6.11
N ARG A 146 8.83 -6.55 6.09
CA ARG A 146 8.65 -7.44 4.95
C ARG A 146 7.63 -6.82 4.00
N CYS A 147 8.05 -6.58 2.76
CA CYS A 147 7.23 -6.02 1.70
C CYS A 147 7.04 -7.05 0.58
N SER A 148 5.80 -7.47 0.38
CA SER A 148 5.44 -8.48 -0.62
C SER A 148 5.47 -7.92 -2.04
N ALA A 149 5.50 -8.82 -3.03
CA ALA A 149 5.42 -8.44 -4.44
C ALA A 149 4.11 -7.66 -4.74
N PRO A 150 4.08 -6.79 -5.75
CA PRO A 150 2.88 -6.05 -6.14
C PRO A 150 1.67 -6.94 -6.40
N PHE A 151 0.48 -6.49 -5.98
CA PHE A 151 -0.77 -7.15 -6.32
C PHE A 151 -0.98 -7.07 -7.83
N ALA A 152 -1.15 -8.21 -8.49
CA ALA A 152 -1.41 -8.29 -9.94
C ALA A 152 -2.88 -8.65 -10.27
N GLY A 153 -3.63 -9.10 -9.27
CA GLY A 153 -5.01 -9.56 -9.42
C GLY A 153 -6.03 -8.46 -9.64
N THR A 154 -7.30 -8.83 -9.68
CA THR A 154 -8.43 -7.89 -9.76
C THR A 154 -9.02 -7.74 -8.37
N PRO A 155 -9.06 -6.52 -7.79
CA PRO A 155 -9.64 -6.32 -6.48
C PRO A 155 -11.17 -6.51 -6.56
N ALA A 156 -11.75 -6.99 -5.47
CA ALA A 156 -13.19 -7.06 -5.32
C ALA A 156 -13.79 -5.64 -5.34
N LYS A 157 -15.08 -5.56 -5.67
CA LYS A 157 -15.78 -4.28 -5.71
C LYS A 157 -15.92 -3.73 -4.30
N GLY A 158 -15.63 -2.44 -4.12
CA GLY A 158 -15.88 -1.73 -2.86
C GLY A 158 -14.64 -1.53 -1.98
N LEU A 159 -13.51 -2.16 -2.32
CA LEU A 159 -12.24 -1.93 -1.61
C LEU A 159 -11.82 -0.44 -1.68
N PRO A 160 -11.20 0.10 -0.62
CA PRO A 160 -10.64 1.45 -0.63
C PRO A 160 -9.62 1.61 -1.78
N ILE A 161 -9.76 2.68 -2.56
CA ILE A 161 -8.90 2.94 -3.73
C ILE A 161 -7.46 3.16 -3.28
N SER A 162 -7.26 3.87 -2.18
CA SER A 162 -5.94 4.15 -1.60
C SER A 162 -5.25 2.89 -1.08
N TYR A 163 -5.99 1.94 -0.49
CA TYR A 163 -5.48 0.62 -0.10
C TYR A 163 -5.02 -0.18 -1.31
N VAL A 164 -5.85 -0.25 -2.36
CA VAL A 164 -5.49 -0.93 -3.62
C VAL A 164 -4.25 -0.28 -4.25
N LYS A 165 -4.12 1.05 -4.20
CA LYS A 165 -2.94 1.76 -4.72
C LYS A 165 -1.66 1.34 -3.99
N ALA A 166 -1.69 1.21 -2.66
CA ALA A 166 -0.56 0.71 -1.89
C ALA A 166 -0.27 -0.77 -2.20
N ALA A 167 -1.30 -1.62 -2.26
CA ALA A 167 -1.18 -3.04 -2.61
C ALA A 167 -0.56 -3.27 -4.00
N ARG A 168 -0.75 -2.34 -4.94
CA ARG A 168 -0.12 -2.34 -6.27
C ARG A 168 1.36 -1.97 -6.27
N VAL A 169 1.90 -1.46 -5.16
CA VAL A 169 3.36 -1.27 -4.99
C VAL A 169 3.93 -2.43 -4.18
N HIS A 170 3.30 -2.75 -3.06
CA HIS A 170 3.61 -3.91 -2.23
C HIS A 170 2.31 -4.54 -1.72
N ASN A 171 2.03 -5.80 -2.07
CA ASN A 171 0.80 -6.49 -1.63
C ASN A 171 0.89 -6.99 -0.20
N GLY A 172 1.16 -6.07 0.72
CA GLY A 172 1.47 -6.33 2.10
C GLY A 172 2.81 -5.73 2.48
N MET A 173 2.81 -5.03 3.61
CA MET A 173 3.98 -4.48 4.27
C MET A 173 3.76 -4.62 5.75
N TYR A 174 4.58 -5.43 6.42
CA TYR A 174 4.43 -5.69 7.85
C TYR A 174 5.75 -6.14 8.47
N PHE A 175 5.88 -6.04 9.78
CA PHE A 175 6.93 -6.68 10.57
C PHE A 175 6.32 -7.38 11.78
N GLU A 176 6.99 -8.41 12.28
CA GLU A 176 6.59 -9.08 13.53
C GLU A 176 6.96 -8.20 14.72
N ASP A 177 6.00 -7.96 15.60
CA ASP A 177 6.24 -7.20 16.81
C ASP A 177 6.76 -8.08 17.96
N PHE A 178 7.57 -7.52 18.86
CA PHE A 178 8.17 -8.25 19.97
C PHE A 178 7.14 -8.79 20.98
N GLY A 179 5.98 -8.14 21.09
CA GLY A 179 4.86 -8.59 21.91
C GLY A 179 4.03 -9.71 21.27
N GLY A 180 4.35 -10.09 20.03
CA GLY A 180 3.56 -10.99 19.21
C GLY A 180 2.58 -10.24 18.30
N GLY A 181 2.21 -10.91 17.20
CA GLY A 181 1.40 -10.34 16.13
C GLY A 181 2.21 -9.45 15.17
N ALA A 182 1.57 -9.02 14.10
CA ALA A 182 2.20 -8.19 13.09
C ALA A 182 1.83 -6.72 13.25
N VAL A 183 2.71 -5.83 12.78
CA VAL A 183 2.39 -4.41 12.58
C VAL A 183 2.45 -4.12 11.09
N GLY A 184 1.32 -3.77 10.49
CA GLY A 184 1.20 -3.48 9.07
C GLY A 184 -0.01 -4.12 8.40
N PHE A 185 0.02 -4.27 7.08
CA PHE A 185 -1.09 -4.83 6.31
C PHE A 185 -0.65 -6.02 5.46
N PHE A 186 -1.56 -6.94 5.15
CA PHE A 186 -1.26 -8.15 4.35
C PHE A 186 -1.76 -8.11 2.91
N GLY A 187 -2.26 -6.96 2.47
CA GLY A 187 -2.65 -6.74 1.08
C GLY A 187 -3.97 -7.39 0.71
N ILE A 188 -4.02 -7.93 -0.51
CA ILE A 188 -5.22 -8.44 -1.17
C ILE A 188 -4.99 -9.90 -1.56
N GLY A 189 -5.92 -10.76 -1.17
CA GLY A 189 -5.91 -12.18 -1.47
C GLY A 189 -6.16 -12.49 -2.95
N SER A 190 -5.97 -13.76 -3.32
CA SER A 190 -6.21 -14.24 -4.69
C SER A 190 -7.69 -14.14 -5.11
N ASP A 191 -8.61 -14.08 -4.14
CA ASP A 191 -10.04 -13.84 -4.33
C ASP A 191 -10.39 -12.35 -4.53
N GLY A 192 -9.40 -11.46 -4.45
CA GLY A 192 -9.54 -10.02 -4.62
C GLY A 192 -10.01 -9.29 -3.36
N LYS A 193 -10.22 -9.97 -2.23
CA LYS A 193 -10.61 -9.37 -0.95
C LYS A 193 -9.38 -8.96 -0.13
N ILE A 194 -9.59 -8.09 0.85
CA ILE A 194 -8.55 -7.76 1.83
C ILE A 194 -8.13 -9.03 2.56
N ASN A 195 -6.82 -9.22 2.71
CA ASN A 195 -6.29 -10.23 3.61
C ASN A 195 -6.22 -9.62 5.00
N SER A 196 -7.18 -9.98 5.85
CA SER A 196 -7.32 -9.45 7.22
C SER A 196 -6.43 -10.15 8.25
N GLY A 197 -5.53 -11.05 7.84
CA GLY A 197 -4.58 -11.69 8.75
C GLY A 197 -5.27 -12.58 9.78
N GLY A 198 -4.91 -12.38 11.05
CA GLY A 198 -5.48 -13.09 12.19
C GLY A 198 -6.76 -12.49 12.76
N TRP A 199 -7.36 -11.51 12.08
CA TRP A 199 -8.59 -10.85 12.53
C TRP A 199 -9.80 -11.80 12.55
N GLU A 200 -10.50 -11.83 13.68
CA GLU A 200 -11.75 -12.57 13.90
C GLU A 200 -12.86 -11.57 14.28
N PRO A 201 -13.84 -11.30 13.39
CA PRO A 201 -14.87 -10.28 13.61
C PRO A 201 -15.71 -10.47 14.88
N GLU A 202 -15.84 -11.71 15.35
CA GLU A 202 -16.56 -12.08 16.57
C GLU A 202 -16.01 -11.36 17.82
N ALA A 203 -14.74 -10.94 17.80
CA ALA A 203 -14.15 -10.15 18.90
C ALA A 203 -14.95 -8.86 19.19
N ILE A 204 -15.57 -8.25 18.18
CA ILE A 204 -16.41 -7.05 18.36
C ILE A 204 -17.60 -7.33 19.31
N GLU A 205 -18.11 -8.55 19.31
CA GLU A 205 -19.24 -8.97 20.17
C GLU A 205 -18.82 -9.19 21.63
N GLU A 206 -17.51 -9.25 21.92
CA GLU A 206 -16.99 -9.45 23.27
C GLU A 206 -16.83 -8.13 24.06
N GLY A 207 -16.77 -6.99 23.37
CA GLY A 207 -16.69 -5.64 23.96
C GLY A 207 -18.04 -4.91 24.09
N ASP A 208 -18.03 -3.72 24.70
CA ASP A 208 -19.20 -2.83 24.88
C ASP A 208 -19.57 -2.09 23.58
N ASN A 209 -19.96 -2.84 22.54
CA ASN A 209 -20.19 -2.34 21.18
C ASN A 209 -21.66 -2.47 20.71
N GLU A 210 -22.62 -2.76 21.58
CA GLU A 210 -24.00 -3.10 21.16
C GLU A 210 -24.66 -1.98 20.35
N GLU A 211 -24.43 -0.71 20.70
CA GLU A 211 -24.95 0.44 19.93
C GLU A 211 -24.34 0.49 18.52
N PHE A 212 -23.05 0.17 18.39
CA PHE A 212 -22.39 0.14 17.09
C PHE A 212 -22.92 -1.02 16.23
N ILE A 213 -23.10 -2.21 16.81
CA ILE A 213 -23.65 -3.39 16.15
C ILE A 213 -25.08 -3.11 15.67
N GLU A 214 -25.94 -2.50 16.50
CA GLU A 214 -27.31 -2.12 16.09
C GLU A 214 -27.28 -1.16 14.89
N ARG A 215 -26.31 -0.24 14.82
CA ARG A 215 -26.16 0.66 13.68
C ARG A 215 -25.70 -0.05 12.40
N LEU A 216 -24.90 -1.11 12.49
CA LEU A 216 -24.56 -1.97 11.36
C LEU A 216 -25.80 -2.70 10.84
N GLU A 217 -26.56 -3.34 11.72
CA GLU A 217 -27.76 -4.10 11.37
C GLU A 217 -28.81 -3.22 10.67
N ASN A 218 -28.99 -1.98 11.16
CA ASN A 218 -29.86 -0.97 10.53
C ASN A 218 -29.43 -0.57 9.11
N LYS A 219 -28.25 -0.99 8.64
CA LYS A 219 -27.71 -0.81 7.30
C LYS A 219 -27.58 -2.11 6.50
N ASP A 220 -28.18 -3.20 6.99
CA ASP A 220 -28.03 -4.54 6.42
C ASP A 220 -26.55 -5.00 6.39
N LEU A 221 -25.77 -4.61 7.40
CA LEU A 221 -24.37 -5.00 7.61
C LEU A 221 -24.24 -5.83 8.90
N SER A 222 -23.10 -6.52 9.02
CA SER A 222 -22.72 -7.33 10.18
C SER A 222 -21.27 -7.06 10.59
N VAL A 223 -20.84 -7.57 11.74
CA VAL A 223 -19.43 -7.49 12.17
C VAL A 223 -18.49 -8.12 11.14
N SER A 224 -18.94 -9.15 10.41
CA SER A 224 -18.17 -9.80 9.34
C SER A 224 -17.92 -8.91 8.11
N ASP A 225 -18.59 -7.76 7.99
CA ASP A 225 -18.34 -6.77 6.95
C ASP A 225 -17.24 -5.76 7.34
N MET A 226 -16.63 -5.92 8.52
CA MET A 226 -15.55 -5.08 9.03
C MET A 226 -14.20 -5.73 8.79
N ASP A 227 -13.60 -5.45 7.63
CA ASP A 227 -12.25 -5.91 7.31
C ASP A 227 -11.21 -5.24 8.23
N CYS A 228 -10.28 -6.03 8.77
CA CYS A 228 -9.02 -5.50 9.31
C CYS A 228 -8.16 -4.97 8.16
N ILE A 229 -7.74 -3.71 8.29
CA ILE A 229 -6.93 -2.99 7.30
C ILE A 229 -5.46 -2.95 7.69
N ILE A 230 -5.16 -2.90 8.99
CA ILE A 230 -3.80 -2.90 9.56
C ILE A 230 -3.83 -3.69 10.87
N GLU A 231 -2.95 -4.68 11.02
CA GLU A 231 -2.63 -5.26 12.33
C GLU A 231 -1.67 -4.34 13.09
N PHE A 232 -1.84 -4.26 14.40
CA PHE A 232 -0.99 -3.46 15.28
C PHE A 232 -0.59 -4.29 16.51
N GLY A 233 0.37 -5.19 16.32
CA GLY A 233 0.76 -6.16 17.33
C GLY A 233 -0.39 -7.14 17.56
N GLN A 234 -0.91 -7.17 18.78
CA GLN A 234 -2.09 -7.98 19.11
C GLN A 234 -3.42 -7.25 18.83
N ASN A 235 -3.38 -5.99 18.40
CA ASN A 235 -4.56 -5.15 18.19
C ASN A 235 -4.83 -4.94 16.69
N TRP A 236 -5.95 -4.33 16.35
CA TRP A 236 -6.35 -4.15 14.95
C TRP A 236 -6.89 -2.74 14.65
N ILE A 237 -6.62 -2.29 13.41
CA ILE A 237 -7.27 -1.14 12.82
C ILE A 237 -8.21 -1.65 11.72
N LEU A 238 -9.51 -1.46 11.94
CA LEU A 238 -10.59 -1.94 11.10
C LEU A 238 -11.09 -0.84 10.17
N SER A 239 -11.75 -1.26 9.08
CA SER A 239 -12.56 -0.37 8.27
C SER A 239 -13.92 -0.11 8.93
N ASP A 240 -14.34 1.16 8.98
CA ASP A 240 -15.68 1.58 9.41
C ASP A 240 -16.60 1.71 8.18
N PRO A 241 -17.52 0.77 7.94
CA PRO A 241 -18.44 0.84 6.82
C PRO A 241 -19.54 1.91 6.99
N LEU A 242 -19.80 2.36 8.23
CA LEU A 242 -20.84 3.33 8.57
C LEU A 242 -20.39 4.78 8.40
N LYS A 243 -19.08 5.02 8.36
CA LYS A 243 -18.48 6.35 8.20
C LYS A 243 -17.70 6.46 6.90
N LYS A 244 -17.61 7.69 6.39
CA LYS A 244 -16.76 8.03 5.24
C LYS A 244 -15.76 9.11 5.60
N THR A 245 -14.53 8.92 5.15
CA THR A 245 -13.45 9.91 5.23
C THR A 245 -13.70 11.07 4.27
N THR A 246 -12.87 12.12 4.34
CA THR A 246 -12.88 13.22 3.37
C THR A 246 -12.61 12.75 1.94
N HIS A 247 -11.95 11.59 1.79
CA HIS A 247 -11.65 10.94 0.52
C HIS A 247 -12.76 10.01 0.03
N LYS A 248 -13.89 9.93 0.75
CA LYS A 248 -15.05 9.07 0.44
C LYS A 248 -14.75 7.57 0.52
N GLU A 249 -13.71 7.19 1.25
CA GLU A 249 -13.39 5.81 1.61
C GLU A 249 -13.98 5.48 2.99
N PRO A 250 -14.13 4.20 3.39
CA PRO A 250 -14.52 3.83 4.75
C PRO A 250 -13.67 4.54 5.82
N GLY A 251 -14.28 4.82 6.97
CA GLY A 251 -13.54 5.35 8.13
C GLY A 251 -12.62 4.29 8.74
N TYR A 252 -11.99 4.62 9.86
CA TYR A 252 -11.06 3.73 10.56
C TYR A 252 -11.42 3.64 12.04
N LEU A 253 -11.47 2.41 12.55
CA LEU A 253 -11.68 2.09 13.95
C LEU A 253 -10.45 1.36 14.48
N PHE A 254 -10.09 1.61 15.73
CA PHE A 254 -9.17 0.79 16.50
C PHE A 254 -9.96 -0.17 17.38
N ILE A 255 -9.42 -1.36 17.58
CA ILE A 255 -9.91 -2.31 18.59
C ILE A 255 -8.70 -2.97 19.28
N SER A 256 -8.71 -2.93 20.60
CA SER A 256 -7.72 -3.63 21.43
C SER A 256 -8.15 -5.07 21.64
N HIS A 257 -7.20 -6.00 21.64
CA HIS A 257 -7.47 -7.38 22.05
C HIS A 257 -7.81 -7.49 23.54
N GLU A 258 -7.47 -6.49 24.36
CA GLU A 258 -7.72 -6.55 25.81
C GLU A 258 -9.18 -6.32 26.19
N ASP A 259 -9.82 -5.28 25.64
CA ASP A 259 -11.19 -4.88 25.98
C ASP A 259 -12.19 -5.12 24.84
N CYS A 260 -11.71 -5.32 23.61
CA CYS A 260 -12.51 -5.45 22.41
C CYS A 260 -13.47 -4.27 22.14
N GLU A 261 -13.18 -3.07 22.65
CA GLU A 261 -14.01 -1.89 22.43
C GLU A 261 -13.61 -1.15 21.14
N LEU A 262 -14.60 -0.75 20.32
CA LEU A 262 -14.36 -0.02 19.08
C LEU A 262 -14.16 1.48 19.34
N VAL A 263 -13.00 2.00 18.93
CA VAL A 263 -12.66 3.42 19.06
C VAL A 263 -12.44 4.05 17.69
N SER A 264 -13.08 5.19 17.40
CA SER A 264 -12.89 5.93 16.14
C SER A 264 -11.53 6.64 16.11
N ILE A 265 -10.74 6.36 15.06
CA ILE A 265 -9.46 7.05 14.83
C ILE A 265 -9.74 8.35 14.06
N GLU A 266 -10.16 9.40 14.77
CA GLU A 266 -10.60 10.64 14.13
C GLU A 266 -9.50 11.30 13.27
N GLY A 267 -8.24 11.19 13.71
CA GLY A 267 -7.07 11.70 13.00
C GLY A 267 -6.88 11.08 11.61
N ALA A 268 -7.34 9.85 11.40
CA ALA A 268 -7.24 9.14 10.13
C ALA A 268 -8.28 9.61 9.09
N ASN A 269 -9.37 10.27 9.51
CA ASN A 269 -10.48 10.62 8.62
C ASN A 269 -10.14 11.63 7.50
N ARG A 270 -8.98 12.29 7.60
CA ARG A 270 -8.46 13.22 6.59
C ARG A 270 -7.36 12.62 5.71
N LEU A 271 -6.93 11.40 6.01
CA LEU A 271 -5.80 10.73 5.38
C LEU A 271 -6.29 9.63 4.43
N THR A 272 -5.46 9.30 3.45
CA THR A 272 -5.61 8.06 2.68
C THR A 272 -4.81 6.93 3.37
N PHE A 273 -4.96 5.69 2.91
CA PHE A 273 -4.32 4.53 3.52
C PHE A 273 -2.79 4.64 3.63
N GLY A 274 -2.10 5.18 2.61
CA GLY A 274 -0.63 5.28 2.62
C GLY A 274 -0.08 6.11 3.79
N PRO A 275 -0.53 7.37 3.96
CA PRO A 275 -0.19 8.20 5.11
C PRO A 275 -0.58 7.63 6.48
N ILE A 276 -1.64 6.81 6.56
CA ILE A 276 -2.04 6.11 7.80
C ILE A 276 -1.02 5.01 8.12
N LEU A 277 -0.70 4.14 7.15
CA LEU A 277 0.29 3.08 7.32
C LEU A 277 1.67 3.65 7.71
N LEU A 278 2.06 4.77 7.11
CA LEU A 278 3.30 5.46 7.43
C LEU A 278 3.35 5.91 8.89
N ARG A 279 2.24 6.48 9.40
CA ARG A 279 2.10 6.88 10.81
C ARG A 279 2.10 5.68 11.74
N VAL A 280 1.45 4.58 11.39
CA VAL A 280 1.49 3.34 12.16
C VAL A 280 2.92 2.82 12.32
N PHE A 281 3.70 2.75 11.22
CA PHE A 281 5.10 2.35 11.29
C PHE A 281 5.94 3.32 12.12
N ALA A 282 5.79 4.63 11.92
CA ALA A 282 6.52 5.61 12.71
C ALA A 282 6.13 5.56 14.19
N GLN A 283 4.86 5.33 14.49
CA GLN A 283 4.35 5.22 15.85
C GLN A 283 4.97 4.03 16.58
N ARG A 284 5.08 2.88 15.92
CA ARG A 284 5.70 1.71 16.55
C ARG A 284 7.22 1.73 16.56
N ILE A 285 7.85 2.17 15.47
CA ILE A 285 9.31 2.09 15.29
C ILE A 285 10.03 3.29 15.92
N LEU A 286 9.47 4.49 15.77
CA LEU A 286 10.10 5.74 16.21
C LEU A 286 9.55 6.26 17.54
N ASP A 287 8.58 5.57 18.15
CA ASP A 287 7.90 5.99 19.38
C ASP A 287 7.28 7.40 19.24
N GLU A 288 6.65 7.68 18.09
CA GLU A 288 5.98 8.95 17.79
C GLU A 288 4.46 8.79 17.78
N GLU A 289 3.76 9.47 18.69
CA GLU A 289 2.30 9.38 18.78
C GLU A 289 1.61 10.19 17.66
N PHE A 290 0.85 9.50 16.79
CA PHE A 290 0.02 10.09 15.74
C PHE A 290 -1.47 9.81 15.91
N PHE A 291 -1.79 8.63 16.43
CA PHE A 291 -3.14 8.19 16.77
C PHE A 291 -3.13 7.76 18.23
N SER A 292 -3.63 8.63 19.12
CA SER A 292 -3.66 8.39 20.57
C SER A 292 -4.55 7.20 20.94
N GLU A 293 -5.52 6.88 20.09
CA GLU A 293 -6.41 5.73 20.22
C GLU A 293 -5.66 4.41 19.93
N VAL A 294 -4.56 4.45 19.18
CA VAL A 294 -3.79 3.25 18.79
C VAL A 294 -2.66 3.03 19.79
N TYR A 295 -3.01 2.72 21.04
CA TYR A 295 -2.13 2.33 22.17
C TYR A 295 -2.93 2.24 23.47
N SER A 296 -4.18 2.71 23.46
CA SER A 296 -5.14 2.61 24.57
C SER A 296 -5.57 1.18 24.83
#